data_AF-A0A962I930-F1
#
_entry.id   AF-A0A962I930-F1
#
_cell.length_a   1.000
_cell.length_b   1.000
_cell.length_c   1.000
_cell.angle_alpha   90.00
_cell.angle_beta   90.00
_cell.angle_gamma   90.00
#
_symmetry.space_group_name_H-M   'P 1'
#
loop_
_entity.id
_entity.type
_entity.pdbx_description
1 polymer ?
#
loop_
_entity_poly.entity_id
_entity_poly.type
_entity_poly.pdbx_seq_one_letter_code
_entity_poly.pdbx_strand_id
1 'polypeptide(L)'
;MNIEDHLSQFLARHPDGRLRVGFSGGRDSTVLLAALARLPQARARDLLAVHVNHGLHAEAAQWAAHALAIAGQLGVRCQVDRVQVLERTEVGLEAKARAARREAYSHHLDPGDWMLLAHHQRDQAETVMLRLLAGAG
;
A
#
# COMPACT_ATOMS: atom_id res chain seq x y z
N MET A 1 4.58 17.39 16.49
CA MET A 1 5.28 16.94 15.28
C MET A 1 4.25 16.24 14.41
N ASN A 2 4.02 16.74 13.19
CA ASN A 2 2.97 16.22 12.31
C ASN A 2 3.43 14.91 11.63
N ILE A 3 2.52 14.17 11.00
CA ILE A 3 2.84 12.94 10.24
C ILE A 3 3.81 13.22 9.09
N GLU A 4 3.69 14.38 8.44
CA GLU A 4 4.57 14.81 7.36
C GLU A 4 6.02 14.97 7.82
N ASP A 5 6.26 15.50 9.02
CA ASP A 5 7.61 15.65 9.59
C ASP A 5 8.27 14.29 9.85
N HIS A 6 7.51 13.35 10.41
CA HIS A 6 7.99 11.99 10.66
C HIS A 6 8.33 11.26 9.36
N LEU A 7 7.45 11.36 8.35
CA LEU A 7 7.66 10.75 7.06
C LEU A 7 8.85 11.38 6.32
N SER A 8 9.00 12.70 6.35
CA SER A 8 10.15 13.40 5.77
C SER A 8 11.46 12.95 6.42
N GLN A 9 11.52 12.94 7.75
CA GLN A 9 12.69 12.49 8.48
C GLN A 9 13.00 11.00 8.22
N PHE A 10 11.96 10.18 8.11
CA PHE A 10 12.10 8.78 7.74
C PHE A 10 12.70 8.64 6.34
N LEU A 11 12.16 9.31 5.33
CA LEU A 11 12.66 9.24 3.96
C LEU A 11 14.11 9.71 3.85
N ALA A 12 14.48 10.77 4.57
CA ALA A 12 15.84 11.29 4.60
C ALA A 12 16.86 10.35 5.25
N ARG A 13 16.44 9.48 6.19
CA ARG A 13 17.32 8.54 6.90
C ARG A 13 17.46 7.19 6.21
N HIS A 14 16.64 6.92 5.20
CA HIS A 14 16.62 5.64 4.52
C HIS A 14 17.12 5.78 3.07
N PRO A 15 17.81 4.75 2.53
CA PRO A 15 18.26 4.72 1.15
C PRO A 15 17.18 5.11 0.14
N ASP A 16 17.60 5.75 -0.94
CA ASP A 16 16.74 6.00 -2.10
C ASP A 16 16.24 4.69 -2.70
N GLY A 17 15.05 4.76 -3.30
CA GLY A 17 14.30 3.63 -3.84
C GLY A 17 12.88 4.09 -4.14
N ARG A 18 12.18 3.44 -5.07
CA ARG A 18 10.82 3.88 -5.43
C ARG A 18 9.88 3.64 -4.26
N LEU A 19 8.90 4.52 -4.10
CA LEU A 19 7.92 4.43 -3.03
C LEU A 19 6.60 3.85 -3.54
N ARG A 20 6.15 2.79 -2.88
CA ARG A 20 4.84 2.18 -3.06
C ARG A 20 4.05 2.32 -1.78
N VAL A 21 2.75 2.60 -1.90
CA VAL A 21 1.83 2.70 -0.76
C VAL A 21 0.71 1.71 -0.95
N GLY A 22 0.56 0.76 -0.03
CA GLY A 22 -0.62 -0.09 0.01
C GLY A 22 -1.85 0.73 0.38
N PHE A 23 -2.80 0.81 -0.54
CA PHE A 23 -3.88 1.79 -0.49
C PHE A 23 -5.24 1.13 -0.58
N SER A 24 -5.96 1.06 0.54
CA SER A 24 -7.30 0.47 0.60
C SER A 24 -8.42 1.44 0.21
N GLY A 25 -8.13 2.76 0.19
CA GLY A 25 -9.16 3.81 0.09
C GLY A 25 -9.78 4.17 1.44
N GLY A 26 -9.43 3.45 2.51
CA GLY A 26 -9.86 3.76 3.88
C GLY A 26 -9.09 4.94 4.49
N ARG A 27 -9.66 5.53 5.55
CA ARG A 27 -9.17 6.75 6.21
C ARG A 27 -7.66 6.75 6.44
N ASP A 28 -7.14 5.71 7.08
CA ASP A 28 -5.74 5.70 7.53
C ASP A 28 -4.78 5.63 6.32
N SER A 29 -5.12 4.83 5.29
CA SER A 29 -4.36 4.76 4.04
C SER A 29 -4.44 6.05 3.23
N THR A 30 -5.58 6.75 3.28
CA THR A 30 -5.76 8.07 2.65
C THR A 30 -4.92 9.14 3.34
N VAL A 31 -4.85 9.15 4.67
CA VAL A 31 -3.99 10.08 5.43
C VAL A 31 -2.52 9.84 5.10
N LEU A 32 -2.07 8.58 5.08
CA LEU A 32 -0.69 8.23 4.70
C LEU A 32 -0.37 8.68 3.27
N LEU A 33 -1.24 8.35 2.30
CA LEU A 33 -1.04 8.72 0.90
C LEU A 33 -1.05 10.24 0.72
N ALA A 34 -1.97 10.96 1.38
CA ALA A 34 -2.05 12.41 1.31
C ALA A 34 -0.82 13.10 1.92
N ALA A 35 -0.31 12.60 3.05
CA ALA A 35 0.90 13.11 3.67
C ALA A 35 2.12 12.91 2.75
N LEU A 36 2.31 11.70 2.20
CA LEU A 36 3.37 11.43 1.23
C LEU A 36 3.24 12.25 -0.05
N ALA A 37 2.01 12.44 -0.56
CA ALA A 37 1.76 13.21 -1.78
C ALA A 37 2.15 14.70 -1.64
N ARG A 38 2.24 15.23 -0.42
CA ARG A 38 2.69 16.60 -0.14
C ARG A 38 4.21 16.73 0.01
N LEU A 39 4.92 15.63 0.20
CA LEU A 39 6.37 15.62 0.36
C LEU A 39 7.07 15.57 -1.02
N PRO A 40 7.87 16.59 -1.40
CA PRO A 40 8.58 16.58 -2.67
C PRO A 40 9.53 15.39 -2.82
N GLN A 41 10.18 14.99 -1.71
CA GLN A 41 11.07 13.83 -1.66
C GLN A 41 10.36 12.52 -2.00
N ALA A 42 9.11 12.36 -1.54
CA ALA A 42 8.33 11.17 -1.86
C ALA A 42 7.94 11.14 -3.35
N ARG A 43 7.53 12.29 -3.91
CA ARG A 43 7.25 12.41 -5.35
C ARG A 43 8.49 12.15 -6.22
N ALA A 44 9.65 12.63 -5.79
CA ALA A 44 10.92 12.40 -6.47
C ALA A 44 11.30 10.90 -6.51
N ARG A 45 10.79 10.11 -5.56
CA ARG A 45 10.96 8.65 -5.48
C ARG A 45 9.81 7.87 -6.15
N ASP A 46 9.21 8.41 -7.22
CA ASP A 46 8.14 7.74 -7.99
C ASP A 46 6.98 7.19 -7.12
N LEU A 47 6.38 8.04 -6.28
CA LEU A 47 5.28 7.63 -5.41
C LEU A 47 4.12 7.01 -6.20
N LEU A 48 3.79 5.75 -5.89
CA LEU A 48 2.69 4.99 -6.49
C LEU A 48 1.80 4.38 -5.40
N ALA A 49 0.48 4.55 -5.54
CA ALA A 49 -0.49 3.84 -4.71
C ALA A 49 -0.84 2.48 -5.34
N VAL A 50 -0.92 1.43 -4.54
CA VAL A 50 -1.28 0.07 -4.98
C VAL A 50 -2.52 -0.37 -4.21
N HIS A 51 -3.64 -0.50 -4.91
CA HIS A 51 -4.89 -1.03 -4.36
C HIS A 51 -5.05 -2.49 -4.78
N VAL A 52 -5.32 -3.37 -3.81
CA VAL A 52 -5.60 -4.79 -4.09
C VAL A 52 -7.09 -5.05 -3.97
N ASN A 53 -7.71 -5.46 -5.05
CA ASN A 53 -9.11 -5.89 -5.10
C ASN A 53 -9.18 -7.42 -5.01
N HIS A 54 -9.73 -7.92 -3.91
CA HIS A 54 -9.77 -9.35 -3.59
C HIS A 54 -10.99 -10.05 -4.21
N GLY A 55 -11.96 -9.28 -4.73
CA GLY A 55 -13.21 -9.79 -5.27
C GLY A 55 -14.15 -10.44 -4.26
N LEU A 56 -13.85 -10.35 -2.96
CA LEU A 56 -14.61 -11.03 -1.89
C LEU A 56 -15.94 -10.36 -1.56
N HIS A 57 -16.05 -9.05 -1.82
CA HIS A 57 -17.26 -8.28 -1.57
C HIS A 57 -17.91 -7.84 -2.87
N ALA A 58 -19.25 -7.83 -2.90
CA ALA A 58 -20.01 -7.33 -4.05
C ALA A 58 -19.64 -5.88 -4.42
N GLU A 59 -19.25 -5.09 -3.42
CA GLU A 59 -18.86 -3.68 -3.57
C GLU A 59 -17.39 -3.50 -3.99
N ALA A 60 -16.61 -4.56 -4.17
CA ALA A 60 -15.16 -4.43 -4.38
C ALA A 60 -14.80 -3.61 -5.64
N ALA A 61 -15.65 -3.62 -6.66
CA ALA A 61 -15.49 -2.74 -7.82
C ALA A 61 -15.69 -1.26 -7.48
N GLN A 62 -16.67 -0.94 -6.62
CA GLN A 62 -16.92 0.42 -6.16
C GLN A 62 -15.77 0.91 -5.27
N TRP A 63 -15.23 0.06 -4.40
CA TRP A 63 -14.09 0.41 -3.56
C TRP A 63 -12.83 0.69 -4.38
N ALA A 64 -12.58 -0.11 -5.43
CA ALA A 64 -11.48 0.17 -6.36
C ALA A 64 -11.65 1.52 -7.09
N ALA A 65 -12.87 1.81 -7.57
CA ALA A 65 -13.18 3.10 -8.20
C ALA A 65 -13.01 4.27 -7.22
N HIS A 66 -13.42 4.08 -5.96
CA HIS A 66 -13.24 5.06 -4.90
C HIS A 66 -11.75 5.33 -4.59
N ALA A 67 -10.94 4.28 -4.50
CA ALA A 67 -9.50 4.39 -4.32
C ALA A 67 -8.86 5.17 -5.49
N LEU A 68 -9.16 4.79 -6.73
CA LEU A 68 -8.66 5.51 -7.92
C LEU A 68 -9.02 7.01 -7.87
N ALA A 69 -10.26 7.34 -7.49
CA ALA A 69 -10.72 8.72 -7.38
C ALA A 69 -9.94 9.52 -6.32
N ILE A 70 -9.74 8.95 -5.12
CA ILE A 70 -8.96 9.60 -4.05
C ILE A 70 -7.51 9.82 -4.49
N ALA A 71 -6.85 8.79 -5.02
CA ALA A 71 -5.47 8.91 -5.46
C ALA A 71 -5.32 9.97 -6.58
N GLY A 72 -6.27 10.02 -7.50
CA GLY A 72 -6.36 11.05 -8.54
C GLY A 72 -6.50 12.46 -7.95
N GLN A 73 -7.35 12.65 -6.94
CA GLN A 73 -7.48 13.94 -6.23
C GLN A 73 -6.18 14.37 -5.53
N LEU A 74 -5.38 13.41 -5.07
CA LEU A 74 -4.07 13.67 -4.47
C LEU A 74 -2.95 13.86 -5.52
N GLY A 75 -3.26 13.68 -6.81
CA GLY A 75 -2.30 13.75 -7.90
C GLY A 75 -1.26 12.64 -7.85
N VAL A 76 -1.65 11.46 -7.37
CA VAL A 76 -0.80 10.26 -7.28
C VAL A 76 -1.35 9.17 -8.20
N ARG A 77 -0.46 8.52 -8.97
CA ARG A 77 -0.85 7.36 -9.78
C ARG A 77 -1.30 6.22 -8.85
N CYS A 78 -2.37 5.52 -9.23
CA CYS A 78 -2.84 4.35 -8.50
C CYS A 78 -3.00 3.16 -9.44
N GLN A 79 -2.39 2.05 -9.07
CA GLN A 79 -2.56 0.77 -9.72
C GLN A 79 -3.54 -0.09 -8.93
N VAL A 80 -4.47 -0.74 -9.64
CA VAL A 80 -5.42 -1.68 -9.06
C VAL A 80 -5.05 -3.08 -9.52
N ASP A 81 -4.65 -3.91 -8.57
CA ASP A 81 -4.39 -5.32 -8.81
C ASP A 81 -5.59 -6.14 -8.35
N ARG A 82 -6.12 -6.96 -9.27
CA ARG A 82 -7.19 -7.90 -8.95
C ARG A 82 -6.58 -9.24 -8.62
N VAL A 83 -6.80 -9.71 -7.38
CA VAL A 83 -6.39 -11.04 -6.93
C VAL A 83 -7.62 -11.93 -6.79
N GLN A 84 -7.45 -13.22 -7.08
CA GLN A 84 -8.49 -14.23 -6.84
C GLN A 84 -8.12 -15.01 -5.59
N VAL A 85 -8.99 -14.95 -4.58
CA VAL A 85 -8.88 -15.83 -3.41
C VAL A 85 -9.85 -16.99 -3.64
N LEU A 86 -9.31 -18.13 -4.08
CA LEU A 86 -10.07 -19.34 -4.38
C LEU A 86 -10.41 -20.08 -3.09
N GLU A 87 -11.36 -19.57 -2.29
CA GLU A 87 -11.91 -20.34 -1.18
C GLU A 87 -13.34 -19.93 -0.81
N ARG A 88 -14.18 -20.91 -0.47
CA ARG A 88 -15.62 -20.73 -0.19
C ARG A 88 -15.99 -20.83 1.29
N THR A 89 -15.01 -21.05 2.17
CA THR A 89 -15.21 -21.20 3.62
C THR A 89 -14.63 -20.00 4.35
N GLU A 90 -15.33 -19.50 5.37
CA GLU A 90 -14.87 -18.36 6.19
C GLU A 90 -13.56 -18.67 6.95
N VAL A 91 -13.35 -19.95 7.28
CA VAL A 91 -12.13 -20.41 7.95
C VAL A 91 -10.93 -20.27 6.99
N GLY A 92 -10.01 -19.36 7.29
CA GLY A 92 -8.77 -19.16 6.53
C GLY A 92 -8.85 -18.11 5.40
N LEU A 93 -10.05 -17.62 5.07
CA LEU A 93 -10.25 -16.66 3.98
C LEU A 93 -9.45 -15.36 4.18
N GLU A 94 -9.46 -14.82 5.39
CA GLU A 94 -8.75 -13.58 5.73
C GLU A 94 -7.22 -13.76 5.62
N ALA A 95 -6.69 -14.90 6.09
CA ALA A 95 -5.27 -15.20 6.01
C ALA A 95 -4.81 -15.33 4.55
N LYS A 96 -5.62 -15.95 3.69
CA LYS A 96 -5.36 -16.06 2.25
C LYS A 96 -5.49 -14.74 1.52
N ALA A 97 -6.50 -13.93 1.84
CA ALA A 97 -6.63 -12.58 1.30
C ALA A 97 -5.40 -11.73 1.67
N ARG A 98 -4.92 -11.85 2.92
CA ARG A 98 -3.70 -11.20 3.39
C ARG A 98 -2.47 -11.70 2.62
N ALA A 99 -2.35 -13.00 2.36
CA ALA A 99 -1.26 -13.57 1.57
C ALA A 99 -1.28 -13.08 0.12
N ALA A 100 -2.44 -13.14 -0.54
CA ALA A 100 -2.63 -12.66 -1.91
C ALA A 100 -2.35 -11.16 -2.03
N ARG A 101 -2.71 -10.37 -1.02
CA ARG A 101 -2.37 -8.94 -0.95
C ARG A 101 -0.87 -8.70 -0.89
N ARG A 102 -0.14 -9.44 -0.05
CA ARG A 102 1.32 -9.33 0.05
C ARG A 102 2.01 -9.77 -1.26
N GLU A 103 1.51 -10.82 -1.89
CA GLU A 103 1.98 -11.28 -3.19
C GLU A 103 1.78 -10.20 -4.28
N ALA A 104 0.58 -9.62 -4.36
CA ALA A 104 0.31 -8.52 -5.28
C ALA A 104 1.26 -7.33 -5.05
N TYR A 105 1.48 -6.95 -3.79
CA TYR A 105 2.44 -5.90 -3.45
C TYR A 105 3.87 -6.22 -3.90
N SER A 106 4.29 -7.49 -3.87
CA SER A 106 5.62 -7.89 -4.30
C SER A 106 5.85 -7.66 -5.80
N HIS A 107 4.81 -7.72 -6.63
CA HIS A 107 4.91 -7.42 -8.07
C HIS A 107 5.18 -5.94 -8.38
N HIS A 108 5.02 -5.04 -7.40
CA HIS A 108 5.24 -3.59 -7.53
C HIS A 108 6.59 -3.12 -7.02
N LEU A 109 7.36 -4.03 -6.46
CA LEU A 109 8.58 -3.74 -5.73
C LEU A 109 9.75 -4.40 -6.43
N ASP A 110 10.68 -3.57 -6.87
CA ASP A 110 12.00 -4.04 -7.24
C ASP A 110 12.92 -4.04 -6.01
N PRO A 111 14.02 -4.81 -6.07
CA PRO A 111 15.25 -4.53 -5.34
C PRO A 111 15.47 -3.09 -4.85
N GLY A 112 15.32 -2.85 -3.54
CA GLY A 112 15.58 -1.53 -2.93
C GLY A 112 14.40 -0.56 -2.92
N ASP A 113 13.25 -0.94 -3.49
CA ASP A 113 12.01 -0.19 -3.35
C ASP A 113 11.40 -0.34 -1.95
N TRP A 114 10.49 0.58 -1.62
CA TRP A 114 9.82 0.64 -0.33
C TRP A 114 8.32 0.46 -0.47
N MET A 115 7.74 -0.39 0.38
CA MET A 115 6.28 -0.47 0.58
C MET A 115 5.89 0.11 1.93
N LEU A 116 5.02 1.13 1.92
CA LEU A 116 4.44 1.73 3.11
C LEU A 116 2.98 1.33 3.24
N LEU A 117 2.56 0.93 4.44
CA LEU A 117 1.20 0.49 4.74
C LEU A 117 0.64 1.32 5.90
N ALA A 118 -0.63 1.72 5.81
CA ALA A 118 -1.33 2.33 6.92
C ALA A 118 -2.03 1.25 7.76
N HIS A 119 -1.76 1.24 9.06
CA HIS A 119 -2.28 0.25 10.00
C HIS A 119 -3.81 0.21 10.06
N HIS A 120 -4.38 -0.99 10.23
CA HIS A 120 -5.72 -1.18 10.78
C HIS A 120 -5.61 -1.59 12.24
N GLN A 121 -6.32 -0.90 13.15
CA GLN A 121 -6.43 -1.21 14.59
C GLN A 121 -7.03 -2.60 14.94
N ARG A 122 -7.27 -3.48 13.95
CA ARG A 122 -7.65 -4.89 14.18
C ARG A 122 -6.48 -5.86 14.02
N ASP A 123 -5.32 -5.40 13.56
CA ASP A 123 -4.12 -6.21 13.37
C ASP A 123 -3.10 -5.91 14.48
N GLN A 124 -3.28 -6.51 15.66
CA GLN A 124 -2.20 -6.64 16.64
C GLN A 124 -1.17 -7.66 16.11
N ALA A 125 -0.43 -7.30 15.04
CA ALA A 125 0.78 -7.99 14.57
C ALA A 125 1.47 -7.35 13.33
N GLU A 126 0.89 -6.40 12.59
CA GLU A 126 1.49 -5.97 11.31
C GLU A 126 1.92 -4.49 11.28
N THR A 127 2.97 -4.14 12.03
CA THR A 127 3.91 -3.10 11.54
C THR A 127 4.88 -3.78 10.59
N VAL A 128 4.47 -3.94 9.33
CA VAL A 128 5.36 -4.52 8.32
C VAL A 128 5.81 -3.43 7.35
N MET A 129 7.00 -2.91 7.61
CA MET A 129 7.81 -2.21 6.62
C MET A 129 8.61 -3.29 5.88
N LEU A 130 8.08 -3.78 4.74
CA LEU A 130 8.78 -4.79 3.93
C LEU A 130 9.96 -4.12 3.21
N ARG A 131 11.18 -4.41 3.68
CA ARG A 131 12.39 -4.35 2.84
C ARG A 131 12.43 -5.63 2.02
N LEU A 132 12.03 -5.57 0.75
CA LEU A 132 12.44 -6.63 -0.17
C LEU A 132 13.92 -6.42 -0.47
N LEU A 133 14.76 -7.13 0.28
CA LEU A 133 16.15 -7.33 -0.10
C LEU A 133 16.13 -8.05 -1.45
N ALA A 134 16.55 -7.33 -2.47
CA ALA A 134 17.07 -7.94 -3.68
C ALA A 134 18.14 -8.96 -3.29
N GLY A 135 17.91 -10.23 -3.57
CA GLY A 135 18.96 -11.24 -3.51
C GLY A 135 19.42 -11.59 -2.09
N ALA A 136 18.84 -12.66 -1.55
CA ALA A 136 19.70 -13.65 -0.92
C ALA A 136 20.61 -14.21 -2.03
N GLY A 137 21.90 -13.87 -1.99
CA GLY A 137 22.93 -14.27 -2.96
C GLY A 137 24.12 -13.33 -2.94
#